data_AF-A0A966UJW8-F1
#
_entry.id   AF-A0A966UJW8-F1
#
_cell.length_a   1.000
_cell.length_b   1.000
_cell.length_c   1.000
_cell.angle_alpha   90.00
_cell.angle_beta   90.00
_cell.angle_gamma   90.00
#
_symmetry.space_group_name_H-M   'P 1'
#
loop_
_entity.id
_entity.type
_entity.pdbx_description
1 polymer ?
#
loop_
_entity_poly.entity_id
_entity_poly.type
_entity_poly.pdbx_seq_one_letter_code
_entity_poly.pdbx_strand_id
1 'polypeptide(L)'
;MVSLNVSVPKVPTVPVVVSASEAIELAASTRVMFADVRWYLDGRDARAIHEAGRIPGSVFVDVDRDLARPSNTADEGRHPFPSPAAFAKHMSRLGIGDDVHVIAYDDTGGMTASRLVVMLRMIGRNASLLDGGLPAWQTLTGRELETGPIRGTKQATFTPREWPTDRLASTDEVARIVESGTTSLLLDARAPERFTGAAGPSTVDPRAGHIPSARNAPWSTVLRDGVLRPIDELDDHYRQLGVGDADDVVAYCGSGVSACLNIVAMEHCGIARPRLFVASWSGWSAVDDNPIETGEASPLTSPFVPTITGTGLSAVRALRRARQKNRLAELEWFEALYRVYLAAFIFGGGILFISGLVPDDPVSTSMASDVTRFGPGWLGLALVLAFAMGLRSGSRGGPLALEDADVRHLLLAPVARDRVLLRPAVQKIRSIVFAGAATGAVAGQLAGRRLPGTSMAWAWSGMLWGATAGAMFVAAALLAHGLRFRGWMASGIGGICTADWPCGENARGGSNSFRRSSPDCS
;
A
#
# COMPACT_ATOMS: atom_id res chain seq x y z
N MET A 1 -32.49 20.09 -6.17
CA MET A 1 -31.06 19.76 -6.27
C MET A 1 -30.96 18.25 -6.29
N VAL A 2 -30.82 17.68 -7.48
CA VAL A 2 -30.78 16.22 -7.68
C VAL A 2 -29.37 15.75 -7.32
N SER A 3 -29.24 14.96 -6.26
CA SER A 3 -27.98 14.28 -5.92
C SER A 3 -27.65 13.27 -7.01
N LEU A 4 -26.65 13.59 -7.83
CA LEU A 4 -26.01 12.63 -8.73
C LEU A 4 -25.22 11.65 -7.87
N ASN A 5 -25.80 10.48 -7.62
CA ASN A 5 -25.09 9.31 -7.11
C ASN A 5 -24.15 8.82 -8.20
N VAL A 6 -22.95 9.38 -8.27
CA VAL A 6 -21.86 8.79 -9.06
C VAL A 6 -21.36 7.60 -8.26
N SER A 7 -21.91 6.42 -8.56
CA SER A 7 -21.39 5.15 -8.07
C SER A 7 -19.99 4.95 -8.62
N VAL A 8 -18.97 5.25 -7.83
CA VAL A 8 -17.59 4.86 -8.14
C VAL A 8 -17.55 3.33 -8.19
N PRO A 9 -17.15 2.70 -9.30
CA PRO A 9 -17.12 1.24 -9.39
C PRO A 9 -16.15 0.68 -8.35
N LYS A 10 -16.69 -0.17 -7.47
CA LYS A 10 -15.96 -0.97 -6.48
C LYS A 10 -14.82 -1.70 -7.20
N VAL A 11 -13.59 -1.56 -6.71
CA VAL A 11 -12.44 -2.33 -7.22
C VAL A 11 -12.84 -3.81 -7.21
N PRO A 12 -12.65 -4.56 -8.33
CA PRO A 12 -12.97 -5.97 -8.34
C PRO A 12 -12.20 -6.66 -7.21
N THR A 13 -12.89 -7.42 -6.35
CA THR A 13 -12.28 -8.21 -5.26
C THR A 13 -11.44 -9.38 -5.79
N VAL A 14 -11.20 -9.41 -7.10
CA VAL A 14 -10.65 -10.52 -7.87
C VAL A 14 -9.29 -10.08 -8.41
N PRO A 15 -8.23 -10.90 -8.22
CA PRO A 15 -6.88 -10.55 -8.66
C PRO A 15 -6.85 -10.32 -10.18
N VAL A 16 -6.11 -9.29 -10.61
CA VAL A 16 -5.99 -8.94 -12.04
C VAL A 16 -5.12 -9.94 -12.81
N VAL A 17 -4.26 -10.68 -12.13
CA VAL A 17 -3.40 -11.73 -12.68
C VAL A 17 -3.60 -12.97 -11.82
N VAL A 18 -3.70 -14.14 -12.44
CA VAL A 18 -3.81 -15.43 -11.79
C VAL A 18 -2.84 -16.43 -12.41
N SER A 19 -2.19 -17.23 -11.57
CA SER A 19 -1.45 -18.41 -12.01
C SER A 19 -2.40 -19.49 -12.55
N ALA A 20 -1.87 -20.48 -13.26
CA ALA A 20 -2.68 -21.60 -13.74
C ALA A 20 -3.29 -22.43 -12.58
N SER A 21 -2.63 -22.53 -11.43
CA SER A 21 -3.20 -23.18 -10.23
C SER A 21 -4.39 -22.39 -9.68
N GLU A 22 -4.24 -21.08 -9.50
CA GLU A 22 -5.33 -20.22 -9.02
C GLU A 22 -6.50 -20.19 -10.01
N ALA A 23 -6.23 -20.21 -11.32
CA ALA A 23 -7.26 -20.28 -12.33
C ALA A 23 -8.10 -21.57 -12.23
N ILE A 24 -7.47 -22.71 -11.91
CA ILE A 24 -8.18 -23.98 -11.69
C ILE A 24 -9.03 -23.93 -10.41
N GLU A 25 -8.49 -23.38 -9.33
CA GLU A 25 -9.23 -23.22 -8.07
C GLU A 25 -10.43 -22.29 -8.23
N LEU A 26 -10.26 -21.19 -8.97
CA LEU A 26 -11.35 -20.27 -9.32
C LEU A 26 -12.42 -20.97 -10.17
N ALA A 27 -12.01 -21.74 -11.18
CA ALA A 27 -12.93 -22.49 -12.03
C ALA A 27 -13.72 -23.57 -11.27
N ALA A 28 -13.23 -24.04 -10.12
CA ALA A 28 -13.94 -24.99 -9.27
C ALA A 28 -15.02 -24.34 -8.38
N SER A 29 -14.93 -23.04 -8.12
CA SER A 29 -15.78 -22.33 -7.14
C SER A 29 -16.66 -21.24 -7.76
N THR A 30 -16.37 -20.79 -8.97
CA THR A 30 -17.07 -19.72 -9.68
C THR A 30 -17.23 -20.05 -11.16
N ARG A 31 -18.25 -19.43 -11.79
CA ARG A 31 -18.45 -19.52 -13.23
C ARG A 31 -17.33 -18.77 -13.97
N VAL A 32 -16.33 -19.52 -14.43
CA VAL A 32 -15.20 -19.02 -15.20
C VAL A 32 -15.40 -19.26 -16.70
N MET A 33 -14.95 -18.31 -17.51
CA MET A 33 -14.76 -18.50 -18.96
C MET A 33 -13.30 -18.22 -19.31
N PHE A 34 -12.61 -19.23 -19.84
CA PHE A 34 -11.29 -19.03 -20.42
C PHE A 34 -11.43 -18.38 -21.80
N ALA A 35 -10.67 -17.32 -22.05
CA ALA A 35 -10.70 -16.57 -23.30
C ALA A 35 -9.32 -16.57 -23.96
N ASP A 36 -9.22 -17.23 -25.10
CA ASP A 36 -8.04 -17.23 -25.95
C ASP A 36 -8.04 -15.98 -26.82
N VAL A 37 -7.05 -15.12 -26.63
CA VAL A 37 -6.95 -13.81 -27.30
C VAL A 37 -5.69 -13.76 -28.18
N ARG A 38 -5.20 -14.92 -28.65
CA ARG A 38 -4.03 -14.96 -29.54
C ARG A 38 -4.27 -14.12 -30.80
N TRP A 39 -3.27 -13.33 -31.15
CA TRP A 39 -3.26 -12.50 -32.35
C TRP A 39 -1.83 -12.28 -32.79
N TYR A 40 -1.59 -12.30 -34.12
CA TYR A 40 -0.25 -12.23 -34.67
C TYR A 40 -0.16 -11.17 -35.75
N LEU A 41 0.79 -10.26 -35.58
CA LEU A 41 1.05 -9.17 -36.52
C LEU A 41 1.47 -9.66 -37.91
N ASP A 42 2.02 -10.88 -37.99
CA ASP A 42 2.46 -11.53 -39.23
C ASP A 42 1.31 -12.15 -40.05
N GLY A 43 0.06 -12.04 -39.58
CA GLY A 43 -1.13 -12.51 -40.29
C GLY A 43 -1.43 -14.00 -40.14
N ARG A 44 -0.75 -14.72 -39.23
CA ARG A 44 -1.12 -16.10 -38.89
C ARG A 44 -2.59 -16.18 -38.45
N ASP A 45 -3.27 -17.22 -38.89
CA ASP A 45 -4.67 -17.48 -38.53
C ASP A 45 -4.77 -17.97 -37.08
N ALA A 46 -4.97 -17.02 -36.16
CA ALA A 46 -5.09 -17.30 -34.74
C ALA A 46 -6.32 -18.17 -34.40
N ARG A 47 -7.38 -18.14 -35.21
CA ARG A 47 -8.55 -19.01 -35.03
C ARG A 47 -8.20 -20.46 -35.37
N ALA A 48 -7.52 -20.68 -36.49
CA ALA A 48 -7.04 -22.02 -36.84
C ALA A 48 -6.06 -22.56 -35.78
N ILE A 49 -5.20 -21.71 -35.24
CA ILE A 49 -4.27 -22.05 -34.15
C ILE A 49 -5.04 -22.39 -32.85
N HIS A 50 -6.14 -21.69 -32.55
CA HIS A 50 -7.04 -22.03 -31.45
C HIS A 50 -7.79 -23.36 -31.63
N GLU A 51 -8.21 -23.67 -32.86
CA GLU A 51 -8.82 -24.96 -33.18
C GLU A 51 -7.81 -26.12 -33.11
N ALA A 52 -6.53 -25.84 -33.37
CA ALA A 52 -5.45 -26.82 -33.27
C ALA A 52 -5.01 -27.13 -31.83
N GLY A 53 -5.31 -26.26 -30.86
CA GLY A 53 -4.99 -26.49 -29.45
C GLY A 53 -5.34 -25.30 -28.56
N ARG A 54 -6.19 -25.52 -27.57
CA ARG A 54 -6.67 -24.50 -26.62
C ARG A 54 -6.91 -25.08 -25.22
N ILE A 55 -7.03 -24.19 -24.23
CA ILE A 55 -7.50 -24.61 -22.90
C ILE A 55 -8.94 -25.18 -23.04
N PRO A 56 -9.26 -26.34 -22.46
CA PRO A 56 -10.59 -26.93 -22.58
C PRO A 56 -11.71 -25.98 -22.18
N GLY A 57 -12.75 -25.90 -23.01
CA GLY A 57 -13.90 -25.01 -22.81
C GLY A 57 -13.63 -23.53 -23.04
N SER A 58 -12.44 -23.15 -23.53
CA SER A 58 -12.13 -21.75 -23.84
C SER A 58 -12.83 -21.25 -25.10
N VAL A 59 -13.06 -19.94 -25.16
CA VAL A 59 -13.60 -19.24 -26.33
C VAL A 59 -12.49 -18.46 -27.03
N PHE A 60 -12.56 -18.39 -28.36
CA PHE A 60 -11.67 -17.53 -29.13
C PHE A 60 -12.21 -16.10 -29.23
N VAL A 61 -11.41 -15.12 -28.81
CA VAL A 61 -11.72 -13.69 -28.86
C VAL A 61 -10.81 -13.03 -29.89
N ASP A 62 -11.40 -12.58 -30.99
CA ASP A 62 -10.66 -12.00 -32.09
C ASP A 62 -10.35 -10.52 -31.79
N VAL A 63 -9.07 -10.14 -31.74
CA VAL A 63 -8.67 -8.76 -31.42
C VAL A 63 -9.25 -7.76 -32.43
N ASP A 64 -9.27 -8.11 -33.72
CA ASP A 64 -9.70 -7.21 -34.79
C ASP A 64 -11.22 -7.13 -34.89
N ARG A 65 -11.92 -8.26 -34.69
CA ARG A 65 -13.38 -8.34 -34.85
C ARG A 65 -14.14 -8.08 -33.57
N ASP A 66 -13.63 -8.55 -32.43
CA ASP A 66 -14.34 -8.51 -31.15
C ASP A 66 -13.90 -7.35 -30.27
N LEU A 67 -12.61 -7.00 -30.28
CA LEU A 67 -11.99 -6.00 -29.39
C LEU A 67 -11.61 -4.69 -30.09
N ALA A 68 -11.87 -4.61 -31.39
CA ALA A 68 -11.65 -3.42 -32.20
C ALA A 68 -12.84 -3.18 -33.12
N ARG A 69 -12.86 -2.00 -33.72
CA ARG A 69 -13.69 -1.68 -34.89
C ARG A 69 -12.78 -1.19 -36.03
N PRO A 70 -13.26 -1.17 -37.27
CA PRO A 70 -12.58 -0.45 -38.33
C PRO A 70 -12.36 1.02 -37.97
N SER A 71 -11.20 1.54 -38.37
CA SER A 71 -10.90 2.97 -38.29
C SER A 71 -11.72 3.73 -39.33
N ASN A 72 -12.39 4.81 -38.92
CA ASN A 72 -13.09 5.72 -39.83
C ASN A 72 -12.15 6.81 -40.35
N THR A 73 -11.23 7.25 -39.50
CA THR A 73 -10.20 8.24 -39.80
C THR A 73 -8.84 7.70 -39.36
N ALA A 74 -7.74 8.26 -39.88
CA ALA A 74 -6.41 7.71 -39.62
C ALA A 74 -5.94 7.97 -38.17
N ASP A 75 -6.40 9.05 -37.55
CA ASP A 75 -6.09 9.47 -36.19
C ASP A 75 -6.75 8.62 -35.09
N GLU A 76 -7.75 7.79 -35.43
CA GLU A 76 -8.34 6.80 -34.52
C GLU A 76 -7.40 5.59 -34.27
N GLY A 77 -6.35 5.45 -35.07
CA GLY A 77 -5.38 4.36 -34.99
C GLY A 77 -5.88 3.04 -35.55
N ARG A 78 -5.06 1.98 -35.48
CA ARG A 78 -5.38 0.69 -36.14
C ARG A 78 -6.42 -0.17 -35.42
N HIS A 79 -6.50 -0.07 -34.09
CA HIS A 79 -7.42 -0.88 -33.30
C HIS A 79 -8.24 0.01 -32.35
N PRO A 80 -9.07 0.93 -32.87
CA PRO A 80 -9.96 1.72 -32.03
C PRO A 80 -10.97 0.81 -31.33
N PHE A 81 -11.41 1.21 -30.13
CA PHE A 81 -12.40 0.42 -29.39
C PHE A 81 -13.74 0.36 -30.14
N PRO A 82 -14.44 -0.79 -30.10
CA PRO A 82 -15.81 -0.89 -30.55
C PRO A 82 -16.72 -0.01 -29.68
N SER A 83 -17.91 0.32 -30.18
CA SER A 83 -18.92 0.97 -29.33
C SER A 83 -19.32 0.05 -28.16
N PRO A 84 -19.75 0.60 -27.02
CA PRO A 84 -20.24 -0.19 -25.89
C PRO A 84 -21.26 -1.26 -26.27
N ALA A 85 -22.20 -0.92 -27.16
CA ALA A 85 -23.21 -1.83 -27.66
C ALA A 85 -22.63 -2.96 -28.54
N ALA A 86 -21.65 -2.64 -29.41
CA ALA A 86 -20.98 -3.65 -30.22
C ALA A 86 -20.14 -4.59 -29.36
N PHE A 87 -19.38 -4.06 -28.41
CA PHE A 87 -18.60 -4.87 -27.46
C PHE A 87 -19.49 -5.84 -26.68
N ALA A 88 -20.62 -5.35 -26.14
CA ALA A 88 -21.58 -6.19 -25.43
C ALA A 88 -22.16 -7.30 -26.33
N LYS A 89 -22.48 -6.98 -27.59
CA LYS A 89 -22.94 -7.97 -28.57
C LYS A 89 -21.87 -9.02 -28.86
N HIS A 90 -20.60 -8.63 -28.96
CA HIS A 90 -19.49 -9.55 -29.18
C HIS A 90 -19.29 -10.49 -27.98
N MET A 91 -19.24 -9.95 -26.76
CA MET A 91 -19.12 -10.75 -25.53
C MET A 91 -20.29 -11.73 -25.38
N SER A 92 -21.52 -11.24 -25.60
CA SER A 92 -22.74 -12.06 -25.60
C SER A 92 -22.67 -13.21 -26.61
N ARG A 93 -22.25 -12.93 -27.86
CA ARG A 93 -22.07 -13.92 -28.93
C ARG A 93 -21.06 -15.00 -28.56
N LEU A 94 -20.01 -14.63 -27.83
CA LEU A 94 -18.99 -15.55 -27.36
C LEU A 94 -19.43 -16.37 -26.14
N GLY A 95 -20.59 -16.06 -25.54
CA GLY A 95 -21.09 -16.73 -24.33
C GLY A 95 -20.55 -16.14 -23.03
N ILE A 96 -19.89 -14.98 -23.10
CA ILE A 96 -19.44 -14.22 -21.93
C ILE A 96 -20.63 -13.40 -21.41
N GLY A 97 -21.07 -13.72 -20.19
CA GLY A 97 -22.20 -13.07 -19.52
C GLY A 97 -21.77 -12.08 -18.44
N ASP A 98 -22.74 -11.36 -17.89
CA ASP A 98 -22.54 -10.38 -16.82
C ASP A 98 -21.97 -10.97 -15.51
N ASP A 99 -22.25 -12.25 -15.26
CA ASP A 99 -21.94 -13.02 -14.04
C ASP A 99 -20.69 -13.91 -14.18
N VAL A 100 -20.03 -13.87 -15.34
CA VAL A 100 -18.87 -14.70 -15.67
C VAL A 100 -17.58 -14.00 -15.26
N HIS A 101 -16.68 -14.74 -14.61
CA HIS A 101 -15.28 -14.32 -14.46
C HIS A 101 -14.48 -14.77 -15.68
N VAL A 102 -14.00 -13.81 -16.46
CA VAL A 102 -13.16 -14.08 -17.63
C VAL A 102 -11.70 -14.27 -17.23
N ILE A 103 -11.09 -15.39 -17.62
CA ILE A 103 -9.64 -15.59 -17.51
C ILE A 103 -9.06 -15.57 -18.93
N ALA A 104 -8.41 -14.47 -19.29
CA ALA A 104 -7.87 -14.28 -20.63
C ALA A 104 -6.43 -14.78 -20.73
N TYR A 105 -6.08 -15.42 -21.84
CA TYR A 105 -4.72 -15.91 -22.11
C TYR A 105 -4.33 -15.74 -23.57
N ASP A 106 -3.03 -15.75 -23.82
CA ASP A 106 -2.42 -15.91 -25.15
C ASP A 106 -1.19 -16.82 -25.04
N ASP A 107 -0.35 -16.88 -26.08
CA ASP A 107 0.89 -17.67 -26.12
C ASP A 107 2.16 -16.82 -26.03
N THR A 108 2.03 -15.57 -25.57
CA THR A 108 3.11 -14.56 -25.49
C THR A 108 3.21 -13.90 -24.11
N GLY A 109 2.69 -14.54 -23.07
CA GLY A 109 2.73 -14.04 -21.69
C GLY A 109 1.71 -12.96 -21.36
N GLY A 110 0.66 -12.82 -22.18
CA GLY A 110 -0.46 -11.90 -21.91
C GLY A 110 -0.43 -10.60 -22.73
N MET A 111 0.45 -10.48 -23.72
CA MET A 111 0.58 -9.27 -24.54
C MET A 111 -0.73 -8.86 -25.23
N THR A 112 -1.48 -9.82 -25.81
CA THR A 112 -2.76 -9.55 -26.48
C THR A 112 -3.94 -9.75 -25.54
N ALA A 113 -3.87 -10.76 -24.67
CA ALA A 113 -4.92 -11.08 -23.71
C ALA A 113 -5.19 -9.94 -22.71
N SER A 114 -4.16 -9.19 -22.33
CA SER A 114 -4.31 -8.03 -21.46
C SER A 114 -5.29 -6.99 -22.01
N ARG A 115 -5.46 -6.88 -23.34
CA ARG A 115 -6.44 -5.96 -23.92
C ARG A 115 -7.87 -6.28 -23.50
N LEU A 116 -8.26 -7.56 -23.57
CA LEU A 116 -9.58 -8.00 -23.10
C LEU A 116 -9.75 -7.75 -21.60
N VAL A 117 -8.72 -8.05 -20.81
CA VAL A 117 -8.72 -7.84 -19.35
C VAL A 117 -8.95 -6.36 -19.03
N VAL A 118 -8.18 -5.46 -19.65
CA VAL A 118 -8.31 -4.02 -19.46
C VAL A 118 -9.71 -3.52 -19.85
N MET A 119 -10.22 -3.92 -21.02
CA MET A 119 -11.56 -3.53 -21.47
C MET A 119 -12.65 -3.98 -20.50
N LEU A 120 -12.62 -5.24 -20.04
CA LEU A 120 -13.60 -5.77 -19.09
C LEU A 120 -13.50 -5.09 -17.72
N ARG A 121 -12.29 -4.91 -17.19
CA ARG A 121 -12.08 -4.30 -15.86
C ARG A 121 -12.41 -2.81 -15.84
N MET A 122 -12.20 -2.09 -16.94
CA MET A 122 -12.59 -0.68 -17.07
C MET A 122 -14.10 -0.49 -16.83
N ILE A 123 -14.94 -1.40 -17.35
CA ILE A 123 -16.40 -1.36 -17.15
C ILE A 123 -16.86 -2.13 -15.90
N GLY A 124 -15.94 -2.53 -15.03
CA GLY A 124 -16.23 -3.18 -13.75
C GLY A 124 -16.66 -4.65 -13.87
N ARG A 125 -16.23 -5.36 -14.91
CA ARG A 125 -16.41 -6.82 -15.02
C ARG A 125 -15.21 -7.56 -14.42
N ASN A 126 -15.47 -8.76 -13.91
CA ASN A 126 -14.43 -9.63 -13.34
C ASN A 126 -13.62 -10.25 -14.47
N ALA A 127 -12.37 -9.81 -14.61
CA ALA A 127 -11.42 -10.40 -15.54
C ALA A 127 -10.02 -10.48 -14.94
N SER A 128 -9.32 -11.56 -15.27
CA SER A 128 -7.93 -11.81 -14.88
C SER A 128 -7.12 -12.25 -16.10
N LEU A 129 -5.84 -11.88 -16.12
CA LEU A 129 -4.86 -12.45 -17.03
C LEU A 129 -4.34 -13.79 -16.48
N LEU A 130 -4.25 -14.82 -17.32
CA LEU A 130 -3.53 -16.05 -17.00
C LEU A 130 -2.03 -15.82 -17.16
N ASP A 131 -1.30 -15.78 -16.05
CA ASP A 131 0.15 -15.53 -16.06
C ASP A 131 0.90 -16.64 -16.81
N GLY A 132 1.79 -16.23 -17.72
CA GLY A 132 2.50 -17.15 -18.61
C GLY A 132 1.66 -17.79 -19.72
N GLY A 133 0.36 -17.50 -19.78
CA GLY A 133 -0.53 -17.91 -20.87
C GLY A 133 -0.62 -19.43 -21.07
N LEU A 134 -0.83 -19.83 -22.34
CA LEU A 134 -0.96 -21.24 -22.73
C LEU A 134 0.29 -22.09 -22.39
N PRO A 135 1.53 -21.62 -22.60
CA PRO A 135 2.72 -22.37 -22.20
C PRO A 135 2.75 -22.71 -20.71
N ALA A 136 2.52 -21.72 -19.83
CA ALA A 136 2.53 -21.95 -18.39
C ALA A 136 1.40 -22.89 -17.94
N TRP A 137 0.22 -22.79 -18.57
CA TRP A 137 -0.88 -23.72 -18.35
C TRP A 137 -0.47 -25.17 -18.65
N GLN A 138 0.16 -25.42 -19.79
CA GLN A 138 0.58 -26.77 -20.18
C GLN A 138 1.67 -27.30 -19.25
N THR A 139 2.68 -26.49 -18.95
CA THR A 139 3.78 -26.87 -18.05
C THR A 139 3.28 -27.23 -16.66
N LEU A 140 2.35 -26.45 -16.09
CA LEU A 140 1.84 -26.70 -14.74
C LEU A 140 0.89 -27.90 -14.69
N THR A 141 -0.05 -27.98 -15.65
CA THR A 141 -1.18 -28.92 -15.55
C THR A 141 -0.90 -30.27 -16.17
N GLY A 142 -0.01 -30.35 -17.15
CA GLY A 142 0.19 -31.55 -17.98
C GLY A 142 -1.08 -32.02 -18.71
N ARG A 143 -2.14 -31.20 -18.75
CA ARG A 143 -3.42 -31.57 -19.36
C ARG A 143 -3.35 -31.42 -20.87
N GLU A 144 -4.04 -32.33 -21.56
CA GLU A 144 -4.21 -32.23 -23.00
C GLU A 144 -5.02 -30.98 -23.35
N LEU A 145 -4.58 -30.30 -24.42
CA LEU A 145 -5.33 -29.20 -25.00
C LEU A 145 -6.55 -29.76 -25.75
N GLU A 146 -7.65 -29.02 -25.72
CA GLU A 146 -8.80 -29.33 -26.56
C GLU A 146 -8.48 -28.97 -28.02
N THR A 147 -8.89 -29.82 -28.95
CA THR A 147 -8.69 -29.64 -30.38
C THR A 147 -10.00 -29.82 -31.15
N GLY A 148 -10.01 -29.35 -32.40
CA GLY A 148 -11.16 -29.44 -33.29
C GLY A 148 -12.08 -28.21 -33.21
N PRO A 149 -13.15 -28.21 -34.03
CA PRO A 149 -13.99 -27.03 -34.23
C PRO A 149 -14.72 -26.64 -32.95
N ILE A 150 -14.88 -25.33 -32.75
CA ILE A 150 -15.61 -24.78 -31.61
C ILE A 150 -17.10 -25.14 -31.75
N ARG A 151 -17.65 -25.89 -30.79
CA ARG A 151 -19.11 -26.09 -30.70
C ARG A 151 -19.76 -24.77 -30.31
N GLY A 152 -20.84 -24.40 -31.00
CA GLY A 152 -21.49 -23.09 -30.80
C GLY A 152 -21.74 -22.78 -29.33
N THR A 153 -21.22 -21.66 -28.83
CA THR A 153 -21.48 -21.18 -27.48
C THR A 153 -22.89 -20.63 -27.38
N LYS A 154 -23.62 -21.04 -26.34
CA LYS A 154 -24.92 -20.44 -26.05
C LYS A 154 -24.71 -18.97 -25.71
N GLN A 155 -25.40 -18.09 -26.43
CA GLN A 155 -25.32 -16.65 -26.16
C GLN A 155 -25.69 -16.36 -24.69
N ALA A 156 -24.96 -15.44 -24.09
CA ALA A 156 -25.19 -14.98 -22.72
C ALA A 156 -25.68 -13.55 -22.71
N THR A 157 -26.30 -13.11 -21.61
CA THR A 157 -26.65 -11.69 -21.44
C THR A 157 -25.41 -10.93 -20.99
N PHE A 158 -24.98 -9.96 -21.80
CA PHE A 158 -23.93 -9.01 -21.46
C PHE A 158 -24.49 -7.59 -21.57
N THR A 159 -24.65 -6.91 -20.45
CA THR A 159 -25.22 -5.57 -20.38
C THR A 159 -24.18 -4.53 -20.84
N PRO A 160 -24.47 -3.72 -21.89
CA PRO A 160 -23.58 -2.64 -22.33
C PRO A 160 -23.31 -1.63 -21.22
N ARG A 161 -22.07 -1.14 -21.16
CA ARG A 161 -21.64 -0.08 -20.23
C ARG A 161 -20.75 0.89 -20.99
N GLU A 162 -20.97 2.17 -20.78
CA GLU A 162 -20.16 3.23 -21.39
C GLU A 162 -18.68 3.07 -21.02
N TRP A 163 -17.81 3.41 -21.95
CA TRP A 163 -16.38 3.44 -21.69
C TRP A 163 -16.06 4.58 -20.72
N PRO A 164 -15.36 4.32 -19.61
CA PRO A 164 -15.03 5.35 -18.63
C PRO A 164 -14.03 6.35 -19.20
N THR A 165 -14.43 7.62 -19.32
CA THR A 165 -13.59 8.69 -19.88
C THR A 165 -12.37 9.01 -19.00
N ASP A 166 -12.44 8.74 -17.69
CA ASP A 166 -11.31 8.88 -16.76
C ASP A 166 -10.23 7.79 -16.92
N ARG A 167 -10.48 6.76 -17.75
CA ARG A 167 -9.53 5.67 -18.03
C ARG A 167 -8.98 5.69 -19.44
N LEU A 168 -9.46 6.61 -20.27
CA LEU A 168 -9.03 6.77 -21.65
C LEU A 168 -8.40 8.16 -21.80
N ALA A 169 -7.37 8.25 -22.62
CA ALA A 169 -6.82 9.53 -23.05
C ALA A 169 -7.23 9.77 -24.49
N SER A 170 -7.75 10.97 -24.80
CA SER A 170 -7.98 11.42 -26.17
C SER A 170 -6.70 11.95 -26.81
N THR A 171 -6.70 12.07 -28.14
CA THR A 171 -5.59 12.71 -28.88
C THR A 171 -5.34 14.13 -28.39
N ASP A 172 -6.40 14.91 -28.14
CA ASP A 172 -6.31 16.28 -27.61
C ASP A 172 -5.72 16.34 -26.20
N GLU A 173 -5.98 15.33 -25.37
CA GLU A 173 -5.36 15.23 -24.04
C GLU A 173 -3.87 14.94 -24.14
N VAL A 174 -3.47 14.02 -25.04
CA VAL A 174 -2.06 13.71 -25.27
C VAL A 174 -1.33 14.92 -25.88
N ALA A 175 -1.95 15.64 -26.81
CA ALA A 175 -1.40 16.88 -27.36
C ALA A 175 -1.18 17.93 -26.27
N ARG A 176 -2.13 18.11 -25.35
CA ARG A 176 -1.95 19.02 -24.21
C ARG A 176 -0.83 18.58 -23.27
N ILE A 177 -0.64 17.28 -23.04
CA ILE A 177 0.49 16.77 -22.24
C ILE A 177 1.82 17.18 -22.89
N VAL A 178 1.93 17.01 -24.21
CA VAL A 178 3.11 17.39 -25.00
C VAL A 178 3.36 18.92 -24.95
N GLU A 179 2.34 19.75 -25.11
CA GLU A 179 2.47 21.21 -25.13
C GLU A 179 2.81 21.82 -23.77
N SER A 180 2.14 21.35 -22.71
CA SER A 180 2.18 22.00 -21.40
C SER A 180 3.36 21.57 -20.53
N GLY A 181 4.07 20.50 -20.90
CA GLY A 181 5.13 19.93 -20.07
C GLY A 181 4.64 19.53 -18.68
N THR A 182 3.35 19.17 -18.57
CA THR A 182 2.75 18.72 -17.30
C THR A 182 3.49 17.53 -16.71
N THR A 183 3.26 17.29 -15.42
CA THR A 183 3.67 16.10 -14.65
C THR A 183 3.02 14.79 -15.10
N SER A 184 2.29 14.78 -16.22
CA SER A 184 1.71 13.57 -16.81
C SER A 184 2.77 12.78 -17.58
N LEU A 185 2.88 11.48 -17.30
CA LEU A 185 3.86 10.60 -17.91
C LEU A 185 3.25 9.77 -19.04
N LEU A 186 3.87 9.83 -20.22
CA LEU A 186 3.54 8.98 -21.36
C LEU A 186 4.43 7.73 -21.36
N LEU A 187 3.85 6.54 -21.38
CA LEU A 187 4.57 5.26 -21.45
C LEU A 187 4.33 4.58 -22.80
N ASP A 188 5.40 4.37 -23.58
CA ASP A 188 5.36 3.67 -24.86
C ASP A 188 5.78 2.21 -24.71
N ALA A 189 4.84 1.29 -24.94
CA ALA A 189 5.07 -0.14 -24.80
C ALA A 189 5.70 -0.82 -26.02
N ARG A 190 6.11 -0.09 -27.06
CA ARG A 190 6.79 -0.66 -28.23
C ARG A 190 8.23 -1.07 -27.91
N ALA A 191 8.81 -1.90 -28.78
CA ALA A 191 10.21 -2.26 -28.70
C ALA A 191 11.12 -1.01 -28.82
N PRO A 192 12.30 -1.00 -28.19
CA PRO A 192 13.20 0.16 -28.17
C PRO A 192 13.55 0.71 -29.56
N GLU A 193 13.71 -0.17 -30.56
CA GLU A 193 14.09 0.23 -31.92
C GLU A 193 12.96 0.97 -32.65
N ARG A 194 11.70 0.66 -32.31
CA ARG A 194 10.52 1.37 -32.84
C ARG A 194 10.33 2.71 -32.13
N PHE A 195 10.58 2.75 -30.83
CA PHE A 195 10.52 3.97 -30.02
C PHE A 195 11.56 5.00 -30.46
N THR A 196 12.84 4.58 -30.54
CA THR A 196 13.95 5.44 -30.93
C THR A 196 13.89 5.85 -32.42
N GLY A 197 13.13 5.12 -33.23
CA GLY A 197 13.07 5.29 -34.68
C GLY A 197 14.21 4.59 -35.43
N ALA A 198 15.08 3.85 -34.75
CA ALA A 198 16.18 3.09 -35.37
C ALA A 198 15.70 2.00 -36.34
N ALA A 199 14.49 1.48 -36.12
CA ALA A 199 13.85 0.52 -37.04
C ALA A 199 13.45 1.14 -38.40
N GLY A 200 13.44 2.48 -38.51
CA GLY A 200 12.95 3.20 -39.68
C GLY A 200 11.43 3.07 -39.89
N PRO A 201 10.90 3.71 -40.94
CA PRO A 201 9.51 3.55 -41.35
C PRO A 201 9.17 2.10 -41.69
N SER A 202 7.97 1.66 -41.35
CA SER A 202 7.43 0.34 -41.70
C SER A 202 5.97 0.45 -42.12
N THR A 203 5.41 -0.65 -42.63
CA THR A 203 3.97 -0.73 -42.96
C THR A 203 3.08 -0.45 -41.75
N VAL A 204 3.58 -0.72 -40.54
CA VAL A 204 2.86 -0.52 -39.29
C VAL A 204 3.20 0.81 -38.62
N ASP A 205 4.38 1.36 -38.83
CA ASP A 205 4.78 2.67 -38.28
C ASP A 205 5.31 3.54 -39.43
N PRO A 206 4.43 4.25 -40.16
CA PRO A 206 4.83 5.03 -41.34
C PRO A 206 5.81 6.16 -41.03
N ARG A 207 5.73 6.72 -39.81
CA ARG A 207 6.72 7.65 -39.26
C ARG A 207 7.46 6.97 -38.11
N ALA A 208 8.78 7.08 -38.12
CA ALA A 208 9.66 6.54 -37.09
C ALA A 208 9.74 7.50 -35.89
N GLY A 209 9.91 6.95 -34.67
CA GLY A 209 10.02 7.73 -33.44
C GLY A 209 8.89 7.46 -32.45
N HIS A 210 8.70 8.41 -31.53
CA HIS A 210 7.73 8.34 -30.44
C HIS A 210 7.05 9.69 -30.18
N ILE A 211 6.02 9.67 -29.32
CA ILE A 211 5.33 10.89 -28.88
C ILE A 211 6.31 11.66 -27.99
N PRO A 212 6.49 12.97 -28.19
CA PRO A 212 7.46 13.76 -27.41
C PRO A 212 7.28 13.57 -25.90
N SER A 213 8.39 13.59 -25.16
CA SER A 213 8.48 13.37 -23.71
C SER A 213 8.13 11.96 -23.20
N ALA A 214 7.68 11.05 -24.07
CA ALA A 214 7.36 9.68 -23.66
C ALA A 214 8.59 8.93 -23.14
N ARG A 215 8.36 7.98 -22.22
CA ARG A 215 9.35 7.01 -21.76
C ARG A 215 9.05 5.65 -22.38
N ASN A 216 10.08 4.96 -22.81
CA ASN A 216 9.92 3.62 -23.35
C ASN A 216 9.78 2.60 -22.22
N ALA A 217 8.65 1.88 -22.22
CA ALA A 217 8.33 0.83 -21.28
C ALA A 217 7.91 -0.44 -22.05
N PRO A 218 8.81 -1.09 -22.82
CA PRO A 218 8.44 -2.18 -23.71
C PRO A 218 7.66 -3.27 -22.97
N TRP A 219 6.55 -3.73 -23.55
CA TRP A 219 5.70 -4.74 -22.88
C TRP A 219 6.48 -6.02 -22.50
N SER A 220 7.52 -6.36 -23.26
CA SER A 220 8.34 -7.55 -23.01
C SER A 220 9.24 -7.41 -21.77
N THR A 221 9.56 -6.19 -21.32
CA THR A 221 10.42 -6.00 -20.14
C THR A 221 9.71 -6.35 -18.84
N VAL A 222 8.37 -6.40 -18.83
CA VAL A 222 7.60 -6.81 -17.65
C VAL A 222 7.53 -8.33 -17.48
N LEU A 223 8.03 -9.09 -18.46
CA LEU A 223 8.07 -10.54 -18.45
C LEU A 223 9.48 -11.07 -18.15
N ARG A 224 9.54 -12.26 -17.56
CA ARG A 224 10.71 -13.14 -17.45
C ARG A 224 10.25 -14.55 -17.78
N ASP A 225 10.86 -15.17 -18.79
CA ASP A 225 10.51 -16.53 -19.23
C ASP A 225 9.01 -16.71 -19.55
N GLY A 226 8.39 -15.65 -20.08
CA GLY A 226 6.98 -15.64 -20.47
C GLY A 226 5.99 -15.34 -19.34
N VAL A 227 6.40 -15.36 -18.07
CA VAL A 227 5.57 -14.97 -16.92
C VAL A 227 5.88 -13.54 -16.47
N LEU A 228 4.96 -12.88 -15.78
CA LEU A 228 5.20 -11.58 -15.17
C LEU A 228 6.36 -11.66 -14.18
N ARG A 229 7.18 -10.61 -14.17
CA ARG A 229 8.22 -10.45 -13.17
C ARG A 229 7.61 -10.33 -11.77
N PRO A 230 8.38 -10.69 -10.72
CA PRO A 230 7.99 -10.42 -9.34
C PRO A 230 7.56 -8.96 -9.12
N ILE A 231 6.60 -8.76 -8.22
CA ILE A 231 5.99 -7.44 -7.94
C ILE A 231 7.03 -6.37 -7.58
N ASP A 232 8.07 -6.73 -6.83
CA ASP A 232 9.16 -5.83 -6.44
C ASP A 232 9.99 -5.36 -7.65
N GLU A 233 10.31 -6.27 -8.58
CA GLU A 233 11.00 -5.91 -9.81
C GLU A 233 10.15 -5.02 -10.73
N LEU A 234 8.85 -5.30 -10.81
CA LEU A 234 7.91 -4.48 -11.58
C LEU A 234 7.73 -3.09 -10.97
N ASP A 235 7.60 -3.00 -9.65
CA ASP A 235 7.53 -1.73 -8.92
C ASP A 235 8.80 -0.88 -9.13
N ASP A 236 9.98 -1.50 -9.03
CA ASP A 236 11.25 -0.83 -9.32
C ASP A 236 11.35 -0.39 -10.78
N HIS A 237 10.92 -1.23 -11.72
CA HIS A 237 10.87 -0.90 -13.15
C HIS A 237 10.03 0.36 -13.41
N TYR A 238 8.80 0.41 -12.89
CA TYR A 238 7.92 1.57 -13.09
C TYR A 238 8.40 2.82 -12.33
N ARG A 239 9.01 2.66 -11.15
CA ARG A 239 9.64 3.77 -10.41
C ARG A 239 10.77 4.40 -11.22
N GLN A 240 11.63 3.60 -11.85
CA GLN A 240 12.72 4.10 -12.70
C GLN A 240 12.21 4.85 -13.94
N LEU A 241 11.02 4.52 -14.41
CA LEU A 241 10.34 5.23 -15.51
C LEU A 241 9.67 6.54 -15.07
N GLY A 242 9.68 6.86 -13.77
CA GLY A 242 9.10 8.09 -13.21
C GLY A 242 7.63 7.99 -12.83
N VAL A 243 7.04 6.79 -12.83
CA VAL A 243 5.60 6.58 -12.49
C VAL A 243 5.27 7.09 -11.08
N GLY A 244 6.20 6.98 -10.14
CA GLY A 244 5.99 7.42 -8.75
C GLY A 244 5.95 8.94 -8.56
N ASP A 245 6.48 9.71 -9.52
CA ASP A 245 6.57 11.17 -9.46
C ASP A 245 5.54 11.86 -10.37
N ALA A 246 4.81 11.10 -11.18
CA ALA A 246 3.82 11.60 -12.12
C ALA A 246 2.44 11.81 -11.47
N ASP A 247 1.74 12.88 -11.84
CA ASP A 247 0.36 13.13 -11.38
C ASP A 247 -0.66 12.25 -12.12
N ASP A 248 -0.36 11.89 -13.37
CA ASP A 248 -1.14 11.01 -14.23
C ASP A 248 -0.20 10.17 -15.12
N VAL A 249 -0.64 8.97 -15.49
CA VAL A 249 0.12 8.09 -16.38
C VAL A 249 -0.78 7.65 -17.52
N VAL A 250 -0.29 7.83 -18.75
CA VAL A 250 -0.96 7.43 -19.98
C VAL A 250 -0.10 6.41 -20.71
N ALA A 251 -0.62 5.19 -20.86
CA ALA A 251 0.04 4.11 -21.58
C ALA A 251 -0.42 4.07 -23.04
N TYR A 252 0.51 3.83 -23.95
CA TYR A 252 0.24 3.64 -25.38
C TYR A 252 1.25 2.68 -26.01
N CYS A 253 1.00 2.23 -27.25
CA CYS A 253 1.96 1.42 -27.99
C CYS A 253 1.86 1.69 -29.50
N GLY A 254 1.89 0.65 -30.33
CA GLY A 254 1.57 0.78 -31.76
C GLY A 254 0.11 1.13 -32.02
N SER A 255 -0.82 0.43 -31.36
CA SER A 255 -2.26 0.50 -31.69
C SER A 255 -3.18 0.19 -30.51
N GLY A 256 -2.72 0.40 -29.28
CA GLY A 256 -3.52 0.20 -28.06
C GLY A 256 -3.71 -1.26 -27.65
N VAL A 257 -2.87 -2.19 -28.11
CA VAL A 257 -2.92 -3.62 -27.71
C VAL A 257 -1.89 -3.90 -26.63
N SER A 258 -0.60 -3.97 -26.98
CA SER A 258 0.48 -4.34 -26.05
C SER A 258 0.66 -3.40 -24.85
N ALA A 259 0.19 -2.14 -24.93
CA ALA A 259 0.18 -1.22 -23.80
C ALA A 259 -0.68 -1.74 -22.63
N CYS A 260 -1.68 -2.58 -22.92
CA CYS A 260 -2.56 -3.13 -21.91
C CYS A 260 -1.82 -4.06 -20.93
N LEU A 261 -0.73 -4.70 -21.35
CA LEU A 261 0.08 -5.53 -20.44
C LEU A 261 0.76 -4.68 -19.36
N ASN A 262 1.22 -3.46 -19.69
CA ASN A 262 1.70 -2.52 -18.68
C ASN A 262 0.59 -2.08 -17.72
N ILE A 263 -0.63 -1.85 -18.21
CA ILE A 263 -1.78 -1.51 -17.34
C ILE A 263 -2.08 -2.66 -16.36
N VAL A 264 -2.07 -3.91 -16.85
CA VAL A 264 -2.27 -5.10 -16.03
C VAL A 264 -1.15 -5.28 -15.01
N ALA A 265 0.11 -5.13 -15.41
CA ALA A 265 1.27 -5.26 -14.53
C ALA A 265 1.28 -4.17 -13.44
N MET A 266 0.97 -2.91 -13.78
CA MET A 266 0.84 -1.84 -12.79
C MET A 266 -0.31 -2.10 -11.81
N GLU A 267 -1.46 -2.58 -12.29
CA GLU A 267 -2.56 -2.97 -11.42
C GLU A 267 -2.17 -4.15 -10.50
N HIS A 268 -1.38 -5.11 -11.01
CA HIS A 268 -0.88 -6.24 -10.24
C HIS A 268 0.05 -5.81 -9.09
N CYS A 269 0.88 -4.79 -9.32
CA CYS A 269 1.71 -4.18 -8.28
C CYS A 269 0.96 -3.28 -7.29
N GLY A 270 -0.35 -3.07 -7.48
CA GLY A 270 -1.12 -2.11 -6.68
C GLY A 270 -0.82 -0.64 -7.01
N ILE A 271 -0.16 -0.38 -8.15
CA ILE A 271 0.04 0.97 -8.67
C ILE A 271 -1.27 1.46 -9.29
N ALA A 272 -1.52 2.78 -9.24
CA ALA A 272 -2.69 3.37 -9.88
C ALA A 272 -2.72 3.01 -11.37
N ARG A 273 -3.87 2.48 -11.83
CA ARG A 273 -4.10 2.07 -13.22
C ARG A 273 -3.91 3.27 -14.18
N PRO A 274 -2.98 3.19 -15.14
CA PRO A 274 -2.83 4.20 -16.18
C PRO A 274 -4.08 4.36 -17.02
N ARG A 275 -4.23 5.54 -17.63
CA ARG A 275 -5.17 5.73 -18.74
C ARG A 275 -4.58 5.11 -20.00
N LEU A 276 -5.44 4.63 -20.89
CA LEU A 276 -5.03 4.10 -22.19
C LEU A 276 -5.26 5.14 -23.29
N PHE A 277 -4.20 5.48 -24.03
CA PHE A 277 -4.35 6.18 -25.31
C PHE A 277 -4.54 5.15 -26.43
N VAL A 278 -5.81 4.88 -26.76
CA VAL A 278 -6.22 3.78 -27.66
C VAL A 278 -5.66 3.96 -29.07
N ALA A 279 -5.75 5.17 -29.62
CA ALA A 279 -5.24 5.49 -30.95
C ALA A 279 -3.73 5.20 -31.08
N SER A 280 -3.01 5.41 -29.97
CA SER A 280 -1.60 5.02 -29.82
C SER A 280 -0.73 5.65 -30.91
N TRP A 281 0.47 5.10 -31.15
CA TRP A 281 1.37 5.60 -32.17
C TRP A 281 0.74 5.65 -33.57
N SER A 282 -0.09 4.65 -33.90
CA SER A 282 -0.73 4.55 -35.21
C SER A 282 -1.65 5.73 -35.53
N GLY A 283 -2.41 6.21 -34.54
CA GLY A 283 -3.25 7.39 -34.72
C GLY A 283 -2.45 8.69 -34.59
N TRP A 284 -1.53 8.75 -33.63
CA TRP A 284 -0.70 9.94 -33.42
C TRP A 284 0.15 10.29 -34.65
N SER A 285 0.86 9.29 -35.19
CA SER A 285 1.73 9.47 -36.35
C SER A 285 0.97 9.69 -37.65
N ALA A 286 -0.31 9.31 -37.73
CA ALA A 286 -1.12 9.53 -38.92
C ALA A 286 -1.53 11.00 -39.14
N VAL A 287 -1.37 11.85 -38.13
CA VAL A 287 -1.60 13.29 -38.22
C VAL A 287 -0.25 13.97 -38.47
N ASP A 288 -0.07 14.55 -39.66
CA ASP A 288 1.22 15.12 -40.08
C ASP A 288 1.74 16.22 -39.15
N ASP A 289 0.83 17.06 -38.63
CA ASP A 289 1.16 18.18 -37.75
C ASP A 289 1.53 17.76 -36.31
N ASN A 290 1.28 16.50 -35.93
CA ASN A 290 1.66 16.03 -34.60
C ASN A 290 3.19 15.95 -34.45
N PRO A 291 3.75 16.48 -33.35
CA PRO A 291 5.18 16.44 -33.11
C PRO A 291 5.66 15.01 -32.82
N ILE A 292 6.91 14.73 -33.18
CA ILE A 292 7.57 13.43 -33.02
C ILE A 292 8.99 13.63 -32.49
N GLU A 293 9.42 12.77 -31.59
CA GLU A 293 10.82 12.64 -31.15
C GLU A 293 11.46 11.34 -31.65
N THR A 294 12.78 11.38 -31.88
CA THR A 294 13.61 10.21 -32.23
C THR A 294 14.85 10.17 -31.33
N GLY A 295 15.54 9.03 -31.30
CA GLY A 295 16.67 8.79 -30.39
C GLY A 295 16.25 8.32 -29.00
N GLU A 296 17.21 8.28 -28.08
CA GLU A 296 16.91 8.02 -26.66
C GLU A 296 16.01 9.14 -26.12
N ALA A 297 15.04 8.79 -25.28
CA ALA A 297 14.18 9.78 -24.65
C ALA A 297 15.07 10.81 -23.96
N SER A 298 14.98 12.08 -24.35
CA SER A 298 15.80 13.12 -23.73
C SER A 298 15.64 13.01 -22.21
N PRO A 299 16.72 12.76 -21.44
CA PRO A 299 16.63 12.92 -20.00
C PRO A 299 16.20 14.36 -19.79
N LEU A 300 15.19 14.58 -18.93
CA LEU A 300 14.79 15.94 -18.55
C LEU A 300 16.10 16.67 -18.24
N THR A 301 16.41 17.70 -19.03
CA THR A 301 17.65 18.46 -18.89
C THR A 301 17.49 19.38 -17.69
N SER A 302 17.43 18.76 -16.51
CA SER A 302 17.78 19.31 -15.23
C SER A 302 17.91 18.09 -14.31
N PRO A 303 19.12 17.73 -13.84
CA PRO A 303 19.17 16.94 -12.63
C PRO A 303 18.35 17.73 -11.62
N PHE A 304 17.27 17.13 -11.14
CA PHE A 304 16.52 17.67 -10.01
C PHE A 304 17.45 17.59 -8.79
N VAL A 305 18.42 18.50 -8.72
CA VAL A 305 19.06 18.90 -7.48
C VAL A 305 17.96 19.67 -6.78
N PRO A 306 17.36 19.14 -5.71
CA PRO A 306 16.39 19.93 -4.97
C PRO A 306 17.19 21.03 -4.30
N THR A 307 17.30 22.17 -4.98
CA THR A 307 17.52 23.44 -4.30
C THR A 307 16.28 23.62 -3.45
N ILE A 308 16.37 23.25 -2.18
CA ILE A 308 15.30 23.44 -1.21
C ILE A 308 15.16 24.94 -0.99
N THR A 309 14.43 25.61 -1.88
CA THR A 309 13.79 26.89 -1.60
C THR A 309 12.39 26.61 -1.03
N GLY A 310 11.93 27.46 -0.12
CA GLY A 310 10.87 27.19 0.86
C GLY A 310 9.49 26.74 0.37
N THR A 311 9.27 26.56 -0.94
CA THR A 311 8.04 26.04 -1.56
C THR A 311 7.83 24.53 -1.34
N GLY A 312 8.90 23.76 -1.17
CA GLY A 312 8.81 22.31 -0.93
C GLY A 312 8.12 21.94 0.39
N LEU A 313 8.31 22.73 1.45
CA LEU A 313 7.66 22.47 2.74
C LEU A 313 6.16 22.77 2.71
N SER A 314 5.72 23.78 1.96
CA SER A 314 4.30 24.07 1.74
C SER A 314 3.63 23.02 0.86
N ALA A 315 4.31 22.52 -0.17
CA ALA A 315 3.81 21.44 -1.03
C ALA A 315 3.71 20.11 -0.25
N VAL A 316 4.73 19.77 0.52
CA VAL A 316 4.69 18.59 1.43
C VAL A 316 3.59 18.75 2.49
N ARG A 317 3.36 19.96 3.00
CA ARG A 317 2.23 20.24 3.92
C ARG A 317 0.88 20.15 3.21
N ALA A 318 0.77 20.57 1.95
CA ALA A 318 -0.45 20.49 1.15
C ALA A 318 -0.78 19.03 0.78
N LEU A 319 0.21 18.26 0.33
CA LEU A 319 0.10 16.82 0.09
C LEU A 319 -0.23 16.05 1.37
N ARG A 320 0.37 16.44 2.51
CA ARG A 320 0.05 15.85 3.82
C ARG A 320 -1.37 16.22 4.28
N ARG A 321 -1.84 17.45 4.02
CA ARG A 321 -3.23 17.89 4.28
C ARG A 321 -4.23 17.16 3.39
N ALA A 322 -3.91 16.97 2.11
CA ALA A 322 -4.74 16.22 1.16
C ALA A 322 -4.82 14.74 1.54
N ARG A 323 -3.70 14.09 1.87
CA ARG A 323 -3.68 12.73 2.42
C ARG A 323 -4.44 12.61 3.73
N GLN A 324 -4.33 13.58 4.63
CA GLN A 324 -5.04 13.55 5.91
C GLN A 324 -6.56 13.76 5.72
N LYS A 325 -6.97 14.59 4.75
CA LYS A 325 -8.37 14.80 4.39
C LYS A 325 -9.00 13.54 3.76
N ASN A 326 -8.23 12.80 2.96
CA ASN A 326 -8.69 11.54 2.35
C ASN A 326 -8.61 10.34 3.31
N ARG A 327 -7.63 10.29 4.22
CA ARG A 327 -7.48 9.22 5.24
C ARG A 327 -8.55 9.26 6.34
N LEU A 328 -9.15 10.43 6.60
CA LEU A 328 -10.27 10.59 7.53
C LEU A 328 -11.62 10.10 6.96
N ALA A 329 -11.70 9.79 5.67
CA ALA A 329 -12.90 9.23 5.05
C ALA A 329 -12.95 7.69 5.12
N GLU A 330 -11.81 7.02 5.34
CA GLU A 330 -11.71 5.55 5.34
C GLU A 330 -11.27 4.93 6.68
N LEU A 331 -10.90 5.74 7.67
CA LEU A 331 -10.87 5.24 9.05
C LEU A 331 -12.31 5.18 9.54
N GLU A 332 -12.83 3.96 9.71
CA GLU A 332 -14.07 3.74 10.44
C GLU A 332 -13.90 4.39 11.83
N TRP A 333 -14.49 5.58 12.00
CA TRP A 333 -14.52 6.35 13.24
C TRP A 333 -14.91 5.49 14.45
N PHE A 334 -15.61 4.38 14.20
CA PHE A 334 -15.92 3.32 15.14
C PHE A 334 -14.70 2.70 15.83
N GLU A 335 -13.62 2.39 15.11
CA GLU A 335 -12.42 1.76 15.71
C GLU A 335 -11.67 2.75 16.63
N ALA A 336 -11.61 4.02 16.22
CA ALA A 336 -11.02 5.08 17.03
C ALA A 336 -11.87 5.33 18.30
N LEU A 337 -13.20 5.39 18.16
CA LEU A 337 -14.13 5.54 19.28
C LEU A 337 -14.07 4.35 20.23
N TYR A 338 -13.96 3.13 19.70
CA TYR A 338 -13.86 1.90 20.48
C TYR A 338 -12.58 1.83 21.31
N ARG A 339 -11.43 2.27 20.76
CA ARG A 339 -10.16 2.36 21.51
C ARG A 339 -10.23 3.40 22.64
N VAL A 340 -10.87 4.54 22.40
CA VAL A 340 -11.10 5.57 23.44
C VAL A 340 -12.04 5.04 24.53
N TYR A 341 -13.12 4.38 24.15
CA TYR A 341 -14.06 3.73 25.08
C TYR A 341 -13.36 2.67 25.95
N LEU A 342 -12.58 1.78 25.35
CA LEU A 342 -11.87 0.71 26.07
C LEU A 342 -10.84 1.29 27.05
N ALA A 343 -10.10 2.34 26.65
CA ALA A 343 -9.19 3.04 27.54
C ALA A 343 -9.95 3.70 28.70
N ALA A 344 -11.03 4.45 28.43
CA ALA A 344 -11.85 5.08 29.46
C ALA A 344 -12.43 4.05 30.43
N PHE A 345 -12.84 2.87 29.95
CA PHE A 345 -13.38 1.79 30.78
C PHE A 345 -12.31 1.17 31.68
N ILE A 346 -11.14 0.83 31.13
CA ILE A 346 -10.04 0.22 31.90
C ILE A 346 -9.50 1.20 32.94
N PHE A 347 -9.21 2.44 32.53
CA PHE A 347 -8.66 3.45 33.44
C PHE A 347 -9.72 3.95 34.45
N GLY A 348 -10.95 4.21 34.00
CA GLY A 348 -12.05 4.64 34.86
C GLY A 348 -12.44 3.56 35.86
N GLY A 349 -12.57 2.31 35.40
CA GLY A 349 -12.84 1.16 36.26
C GLY A 349 -11.72 0.90 37.27
N GLY A 350 -10.46 0.98 36.83
CA GLY A 350 -9.30 0.85 37.71
C GLY A 350 -9.22 1.95 38.78
N ILE A 351 -9.48 3.21 38.43
CA ILE A 351 -9.51 4.33 39.37
C ILE A 351 -10.63 4.15 40.40
N LEU A 352 -11.84 3.79 39.97
CA LEU A 352 -12.97 3.55 40.88
C LEU A 352 -12.72 2.37 41.82
N PHE A 353 -12.15 1.28 41.29
CA PHE A 353 -11.81 0.10 42.07
C PHE A 353 -10.73 0.41 43.12
N ILE A 354 -9.64 1.09 42.72
CA ILE A 354 -8.57 1.49 43.65
C ILE A 354 -9.10 2.51 44.68
N SER A 355 -9.95 3.45 44.27
CA SER A 355 -10.58 4.40 45.20
C SER A 355 -11.46 3.70 46.24
N GLY A 356 -12.10 2.58 45.90
CA GLY A 356 -12.90 1.78 46.84
C GLY A 356 -12.07 0.96 47.83
N LEU A 357 -10.78 0.75 47.58
CA LEU A 357 -9.87 0.00 48.44
C LEU A 357 -9.15 0.89 49.49
N VAL A 358 -9.34 2.21 49.46
CA VAL A 358 -8.58 3.16 50.29
C VAL A 358 -9.55 3.93 51.23
N PRO A 359 -9.58 3.66 52.54
CA PRO A 359 -10.52 4.25 53.53
C PRO A 359 -10.33 5.77 53.69
N ASP A 360 -11.37 6.59 53.75
CA ASP A 360 -11.31 8.08 53.68
C ASP A 360 -10.71 8.83 54.89
N ASP A 361 -10.11 8.12 55.86
CA ASP A 361 -9.59 8.75 57.07
C ASP A 361 -8.30 9.57 56.81
N PRO A 362 -8.17 10.77 57.42
CA PRO A 362 -6.95 11.56 57.34
C PRO A 362 -5.79 10.82 58.01
N VAL A 363 -4.61 10.95 57.42
CA VAL A 363 -3.41 10.19 57.79
C VAL A 363 -2.90 10.69 59.16
N SER A 364 -2.69 9.78 60.12
CA SER A 364 -2.11 10.10 61.43
C SER A 364 -0.72 10.75 61.27
N THR A 365 -0.30 11.54 62.25
CA THR A 365 1.00 12.26 62.23
C THR A 365 2.20 11.34 62.08
N SER A 366 2.12 10.10 62.58
CA SER A 366 3.15 9.06 62.38
C SER A 366 3.22 8.58 60.93
N MET A 367 2.07 8.32 60.30
CA MET A 367 2.02 7.89 58.90
C MET A 367 2.45 9.00 57.93
N ALA A 368 2.16 10.27 58.23
CA ALA A 368 2.65 11.39 57.43
C ALA A 368 4.19 11.50 57.49
N SER A 369 4.80 11.21 58.65
CA SER A 369 6.27 11.15 58.81
C SER A 369 6.89 9.96 58.07
N ASP A 370 6.20 8.82 57.99
CA ASP A 370 6.68 7.68 57.22
C ASP A 370 6.58 7.92 55.72
N VAL A 371 5.53 8.60 55.25
CA VAL A 371 5.39 8.98 53.83
C VAL A 371 6.48 9.97 53.40
N THR A 372 6.84 10.95 54.23
CA THR A 372 7.94 11.87 53.91
C THR A 372 9.31 11.19 53.95
N ARG A 373 9.50 10.23 54.87
CA ARG A 373 10.76 9.50 55.03
C ARG A 373 11.00 8.44 53.95
N PHE A 374 9.99 7.67 53.58
CA PHE A 374 10.10 6.52 52.68
C PHE A 374 9.49 6.75 51.29
N GLY A 375 8.59 7.73 51.15
CA GLY A 375 7.92 8.05 49.89
C GLY A 375 8.86 8.36 48.73
N PRO A 376 9.90 9.19 48.89
CA PRO A 376 10.89 9.41 47.84
C PRO A 376 11.61 8.13 47.39
N GLY A 377 11.87 7.21 48.33
CA GLY A 377 12.49 5.90 48.05
C GLY A 377 11.59 5.00 47.20
N TRP A 378 10.29 4.93 47.52
CA TRP A 378 9.31 4.17 46.74
C TRP A 378 9.04 4.77 45.36
N LEU A 379 8.96 6.09 45.25
CA LEU A 379 8.81 6.79 43.96
C LEU A 379 10.05 6.60 43.08
N GLY A 380 11.25 6.61 43.66
CA GLY A 380 12.47 6.32 42.92
C GLY A 380 12.56 4.85 42.49
N LEU A 381 12.14 3.89 43.32
CA LEU A 381 12.05 2.48 42.93
C LEU A 381 11.08 2.27 41.76
N ALA A 382 9.91 2.91 41.80
CA ALA A 382 8.95 2.87 40.71
C ALA A 382 9.52 3.46 39.40
N LEU A 383 10.31 4.53 39.51
CA LEU A 383 11.05 5.12 38.39
C LEU A 383 12.03 4.08 37.81
N VAL A 384 12.89 3.49 38.64
CA VAL A 384 13.84 2.44 38.23
C VAL A 384 13.15 1.25 37.56
N LEU A 385 12.01 0.81 38.08
CA LEU A 385 11.21 -0.26 37.47
C LEU A 385 10.69 0.15 36.09
N ALA A 386 10.21 1.38 35.92
CA ALA A 386 9.81 1.90 34.63
C ALA A 386 10.99 1.93 33.64
N PHE A 387 12.19 2.30 34.08
CA PHE A 387 13.41 2.22 33.26
C PHE A 387 13.72 0.78 32.82
N ALA A 388 13.72 -0.17 33.76
CA ALA A 388 14.01 -1.58 33.50
C ALA A 388 12.98 -2.22 32.57
N MET A 389 11.69 -1.93 32.76
CA MET A 389 10.62 -2.35 31.86
C MET A 389 10.79 -1.75 30.46
N GLY A 390 11.21 -0.49 30.37
CA GLY A 390 11.54 0.18 29.11
C GLY A 390 12.64 -0.55 28.36
N LEU A 391 13.80 -0.80 29.00
CA LEU A 391 14.90 -1.56 28.42
C LEU A 391 14.46 -2.95 27.93
N ARG A 392 13.67 -3.66 28.75
CA ARG A 392 13.16 -5.00 28.40
C ARG A 392 12.22 -4.96 27.21
N SER A 393 11.31 -3.98 27.17
CA SER A 393 10.40 -3.76 26.03
C SER A 393 11.20 -3.46 24.76
N GLY A 394 12.20 -2.59 24.84
CA GLY A 394 13.11 -2.24 23.74
C GLY A 394 13.84 -3.44 23.14
N SER A 395 14.40 -4.28 24.00
CA SER A 395 15.15 -5.48 23.59
C SER A 395 14.31 -6.54 22.88
N ARG A 396 12.97 -6.47 22.99
CA ARG A 396 12.01 -7.38 22.34
C ARG A 396 11.36 -6.77 21.09
N GLY A 397 11.88 -5.64 20.60
CA GLY A 397 11.33 -4.95 19.43
C GLY A 397 10.21 -3.94 19.74
N GLY A 398 9.87 -3.72 21.01
CA GLY A 398 9.05 -2.58 21.42
C GLY A 398 9.85 -1.26 21.43
N PRO A 399 9.23 -0.08 21.61
CA PRO A 399 7.83 0.18 21.96
C PRO A 399 6.98 0.64 20.75
N LEU A 400 7.58 0.70 19.56
CA LEU A 400 6.93 1.20 18.35
C LEU A 400 6.05 0.09 17.76
N ALA A 401 4.74 0.22 17.98
CA ALA A 401 3.77 -0.53 17.18
C ALA A 401 3.65 0.20 15.84
N LEU A 402 4.31 -0.34 14.83
CA LEU A 402 4.19 0.17 13.47
C LEU A 402 2.94 -0.42 12.85
N GLU A 403 2.14 0.41 12.20
CA GLU A 403 1.02 -0.07 11.39
C GLU A 403 1.57 -0.88 10.21
N ASP A 404 0.88 -1.94 9.80
CA ASP A 404 1.29 -2.79 8.68
C ASP A 404 1.57 -1.96 7.41
N ALA A 405 0.81 -0.88 7.22
CA ALA A 405 1.01 0.08 6.14
C ALA A 405 2.32 0.87 6.26
N ASP A 406 2.73 1.29 7.46
CA ASP A 406 4.00 2.01 7.67
C ASP A 406 5.20 1.06 7.46
N VAL A 407 5.05 -0.22 7.81
CA VAL A 407 6.06 -1.25 7.55
C VAL A 407 6.17 -1.52 6.05
N ARG A 408 5.05 -1.75 5.36
CA ARG A 408 5.02 -2.11 3.94
C ARG A 408 5.37 -0.94 3.01
N HIS A 409 4.96 0.29 3.35
CA HIS A 409 5.07 1.42 2.44
C HIS A 409 6.12 2.47 2.84
N LEU A 410 6.55 2.54 4.10
CA LEU A 410 7.53 3.56 4.55
C LEU A 410 8.87 2.96 4.96
N LEU A 411 8.90 1.81 5.64
CA LEU A 411 10.16 1.16 6.02
C LEU A 411 10.88 0.46 4.85
N LEU A 412 10.12 0.14 3.79
CA LEU A 412 10.63 -0.40 2.52
C LEU A 412 10.90 0.69 1.47
N ALA A 413 10.44 1.92 1.68
CA ALA A 413 10.74 3.04 0.81
C ALA A 413 12.23 3.48 0.94
N PRO A 414 12.84 4.07 -0.10
CA PRO A 414 14.23 4.56 -0.08
C PRO A 414 14.35 5.88 0.70
N VAL A 415 13.74 5.96 1.88
CA VAL A 415 13.80 7.09 2.80
C VAL A 415 14.54 6.62 4.05
N ALA A 416 15.41 7.48 4.57
CA ALA A 416 16.19 7.16 5.77
C ALA A 416 15.26 6.74 6.92
N ARG A 417 15.47 5.52 7.44
CA ARG A 417 14.58 4.86 8.42
C ARG A 417 14.43 5.67 9.71
N ASP A 418 15.47 6.40 10.09
CA ASP A 418 15.46 7.36 11.20
C ASP A 418 14.39 8.45 11.02
N ARG A 419 14.23 9.00 9.81
CA ARG A 419 13.20 10.01 9.50
C ARG A 419 11.79 9.45 9.51
N VAL A 420 11.62 8.20 9.05
CA VAL A 420 10.33 7.50 9.05
C VAL A 420 9.90 7.18 10.48
N LEU A 421 10.82 6.67 11.31
CA LEU A 421 10.55 6.26 12.68
C LEU A 421 10.45 7.43 13.67
N LEU A 422 10.99 8.62 13.33
CA LEU A 422 10.95 9.80 14.20
C LEU A 422 9.52 10.21 14.57
N ARG A 423 8.59 10.17 13.61
CA ARG A 423 7.20 10.58 13.86
C ARG A 423 6.45 9.59 14.76
N PRO A 424 6.44 8.26 14.49
CA PRO A 424 5.91 7.27 15.42
C PRO A 424 6.57 7.34 16.80
N ALA A 425 7.87 7.56 16.87
CA ALA A 425 8.60 7.70 18.14
C ALA A 425 8.14 8.93 18.94
N VAL A 426 8.07 10.11 18.32
CA VAL A 426 7.58 11.34 18.98
C VAL A 426 6.13 11.18 19.40
N GLN A 427 5.28 10.55 18.58
CA GLN A 427 3.89 10.29 18.93
C GLN A 427 3.78 9.36 20.13
N LYS A 428 4.58 8.28 20.18
CA LYS A 428 4.58 7.34 21.30
C LYS A 428 5.11 7.99 22.59
N ILE A 429 6.17 8.80 22.50
CA ILE A 429 6.67 9.62 23.62
C ILE A 429 5.55 10.52 24.13
N ARG A 430 4.91 11.31 23.25
CA ARG A 430 3.84 12.23 23.64
C ARG A 430 2.68 11.52 24.32
N SER A 431 2.20 10.41 23.77
CA SER A 431 1.06 9.68 24.33
C SER A 431 1.38 9.05 25.69
N ILE A 432 2.57 8.45 25.86
CA ILE A 432 2.95 7.82 27.13
C ILE A 432 3.27 8.88 28.19
N VAL A 433 3.95 9.97 27.82
CA VAL A 433 4.21 11.09 28.74
C VAL A 433 2.90 11.73 29.19
N PHE A 434 1.95 11.94 28.27
CA PHE A 434 0.64 12.49 28.60
C PHE A 434 -0.18 11.54 29.51
N ALA A 435 -0.23 10.25 29.19
CA ALA A 435 -0.91 9.26 30.02
C ALA A 435 -0.28 9.15 31.42
N GLY A 436 1.06 9.16 31.49
CA GLY A 436 1.81 9.20 32.75
C GLY A 436 1.51 10.47 33.55
N ALA A 437 1.51 11.63 32.89
CA ALA A 437 1.18 12.91 33.51
C ALA A 437 -0.26 12.94 34.05
N ALA A 438 -1.23 12.46 33.29
CA ALA A 438 -2.63 12.40 33.73
C ALA A 438 -2.81 11.43 34.91
N THR A 439 -2.23 10.23 34.83
CA THR A 439 -2.29 9.23 35.91
C THR A 439 -1.61 9.76 37.18
N GLY A 440 -0.43 10.38 37.02
CA GLY A 440 0.30 11.01 38.11
C GLY A 440 -0.46 12.18 38.73
N ALA A 441 -1.13 13.00 37.92
CA ALA A 441 -1.96 14.10 38.41
C ALA A 441 -3.14 13.60 39.26
N VAL A 442 -3.80 12.52 38.82
CA VAL A 442 -4.89 11.87 39.57
C VAL A 442 -4.36 11.26 40.88
N ALA A 443 -3.25 10.52 40.82
CA ALA A 443 -2.62 9.95 42.02
C ALA A 443 -2.16 11.04 43.00
N GLY A 444 -1.61 12.14 42.49
CA GLY A 444 -1.24 13.32 43.26
C GLY A 444 -2.45 13.99 43.90
N GLN A 445 -3.55 14.16 43.16
CA GLN A 445 -4.80 14.67 43.73
C GLN A 445 -5.32 13.81 44.88
N LEU A 446 -5.27 12.47 44.73
CA LEU A 446 -5.68 11.54 45.78
C LEU A 446 -4.76 11.64 47.00
N ALA A 447 -3.44 11.77 46.79
CA ALA A 447 -2.48 11.96 47.87
C ALA A 447 -2.69 13.30 48.60
N GLY A 448 -2.97 14.37 47.87
CA GLY A 448 -3.22 15.71 48.40
C GLY A 448 -4.57 15.89 49.11
N ARG A 449 -5.42 14.85 49.16
CA ARG A 449 -6.58 14.79 50.08
C ARG A 449 -6.18 14.33 51.48
N ARG A 450 -4.98 13.76 51.63
CA ARG A 450 -4.54 13.04 52.83
C ARG A 450 -3.25 13.58 53.45
N LEU A 451 -2.40 14.17 52.62
CA LEU A 451 -1.10 14.71 53.01
C LEU A 451 -1.16 16.23 53.17
N PRO A 452 -0.33 16.82 54.05
CA PRO A 452 -0.31 18.26 54.25
C PRO A 452 0.07 19.01 52.96
N GLY A 453 -0.53 20.18 52.75
CA GLY A 453 -0.35 21.02 51.57
C GLY A 453 -1.63 21.21 50.76
N THR A 454 -1.53 21.85 49.59
CA THR A 454 -2.68 22.05 48.70
C THR A 454 -2.84 20.86 47.75
N SER A 455 -4.07 20.41 47.50
CA SER A 455 -4.34 19.32 46.56
C SER A 455 -3.86 19.65 45.13
N MET A 456 -3.82 20.95 44.78
CA MET A 456 -3.26 21.43 43.52
C MET A 456 -1.75 21.19 43.44
N ALA A 457 -0.99 21.47 44.51
CA ALA A 457 0.46 21.23 44.53
C ALA A 457 0.78 19.75 44.35
N TRP A 458 0.06 18.87 45.05
CA TRP A 458 0.21 17.43 44.91
C TRP A 458 -0.16 16.93 43.51
N ALA A 459 -1.20 17.49 42.89
CA ALA A 459 -1.56 17.17 41.50
C ALA A 459 -0.43 17.51 40.52
N TRP A 460 0.18 18.69 40.64
CA TRP A 460 1.29 19.11 39.79
C TRP A 460 2.56 18.27 40.01
N SER A 461 2.89 17.97 41.26
CA SER A 461 4.02 17.10 41.59
C SER A 461 3.83 15.68 41.04
N GLY A 462 2.62 15.12 41.19
CA GLY A 462 2.27 13.83 40.62
C GLY A 462 2.30 13.84 39.10
N MET A 463 1.78 14.90 38.47
CA MET A 463 1.83 15.09 37.02
C MET A 463 3.27 15.09 36.49
N LEU A 464 4.16 15.87 37.13
CA LEU A 464 5.56 15.96 36.74
C LEU A 464 6.26 14.61 36.88
N TRP A 465 6.08 13.94 38.01
CA TRP A 465 6.67 12.61 38.24
C TRP A 465 6.18 11.59 37.22
N GLY A 466 4.87 11.53 36.96
CA GLY A 466 4.28 10.61 35.99
C GLY A 466 4.73 10.88 34.55
N ALA A 467 4.89 12.16 34.18
CA ALA A 467 5.47 12.57 32.91
C ALA A 467 6.93 12.09 32.77
N THR A 468 7.74 12.29 33.82
CA THR A 468 9.14 11.85 33.86
C THR A 468 9.26 10.32 33.77
N ALA A 469 8.45 9.57 34.52
CA ALA A 469 8.43 8.11 34.47
C ALA A 469 8.06 7.59 33.08
N GLY A 470 7.03 8.18 32.45
CA GLY A 470 6.64 7.86 31.08
C GLY A 470 7.72 8.18 30.05
N ALA A 471 8.36 9.35 30.15
CA ALA A 471 9.45 9.75 29.27
C ALA A 471 10.63 8.79 29.38
N MET A 472 11.00 8.43 30.61
CA MET A 472 12.14 7.57 30.89
C MET A 472 11.91 6.14 30.41
N PHE A 473 10.69 5.59 30.57
CA PHE A 473 10.33 4.29 29.99
C PHE A 473 10.53 4.27 28.47
N VAL A 474 10.00 5.27 27.75
CA VAL A 474 10.09 5.32 26.28
C VAL A 474 11.52 5.57 25.81
N ALA A 475 12.25 6.47 26.48
CA ALA A 475 13.66 6.73 26.18
C ALA A 475 14.52 5.47 26.34
N ALA A 476 14.34 4.74 27.45
CA ALA A 476 15.04 3.47 27.68
C ALA A 476 14.71 2.42 26.61
N ALA A 477 13.42 2.30 26.23
CA ALA A 477 13.00 1.37 25.19
C ALA A 477 13.58 1.71 23.81
N LEU A 478 13.57 2.99 23.42
CA LEU A 478 14.15 3.44 22.14
C LEU A 478 15.67 3.27 22.12
N LEU A 479 16.36 3.56 23.22
CA LEU A 479 17.81 3.36 23.35
C LEU A 479 18.18 1.87 23.26
N ALA A 480 17.49 1.00 24.00
CA ALA A 480 17.74 -0.44 23.94
C ALA A 480 17.49 -1.02 22.54
N HIS A 481 16.47 -0.52 21.84
CA HIS A 481 16.20 -0.91 20.46
C HIS A 481 17.28 -0.39 19.50
N GLY A 482 17.61 0.90 19.56
CA GLY A 482 18.61 1.54 18.70
C GLY A 482 20.02 0.96 18.86
N LEU A 483 20.39 0.59 20.08
CA LEU A 483 21.67 -0.06 20.41
C LEU A 483 21.64 -1.59 20.26
N ARG A 484 20.51 -2.18 19.84
CA ARG A 484 20.33 -3.63 19.64
C ARG A 484 20.68 -4.49 20.86
N PHE A 485 20.19 -4.11 22.04
CA PHE A 485 20.41 -4.87 23.28
C PHE A 485 19.81 -6.27 23.20
N ARG A 486 20.59 -7.28 23.61
CA ARG A 486 20.10 -8.66 23.79
C ARG A 486 19.29 -8.74 25.09
N GLY A 487 18.26 -9.58 25.13
CA GLY A 487 17.32 -9.65 26.27
C GLY A 487 17.98 -9.93 27.64
N TRP A 488 19.12 -10.63 27.66
CA TRP A 488 19.89 -10.88 28.89
C TRP A 488 20.62 -9.63 29.39
N MET A 489 21.07 -8.73 28.49
CA MET A 489 21.73 -7.47 28.86
C MET A 489 20.71 -6.51 29.48
N ALA A 490 19.51 -6.42 28.91
CA ALA A 490 18.42 -5.61 29.46
C ALA A 490 17.98 -6.10 30.85
N SER A 491 17.94 -7.43 31.03
CA SER A 491 17.58 -8.04 32.32
C SER A 491 18.70 -7.88 33.36
N GLY A 492 19.97 -7.94 32.94
CA GLY A 492 21.13 -7.71 33.81
C GLY A 492 21.22 -6.25 34.29
N ILE A 493 21.08 -5.28 33.38
CA ILE A 493 21.10 -3.84 33.74
C ILE A 493 19.90 -3.50 34.63
N GLY A 494 18.70 -3.98 34.29
CA GLY A 494 17.52 -3.78 35.14
C GLY A 494 17.66 -4.43 36.52
N GLY A 495 18.29 -5.61 36.59
CA GLY A 495 18.59 -6.30 37.85
C GLY A 495 19.57 -5.53 38.73
N ILE A 496 20.66 -4.99 38.15
CA ILE A 496 21.65 -4.19 38.89
C ILE A 496 21.00 -2.90 39.42
N CYS A 497 20.27 -2.16 38.57
CA CYS A 497 19.63 -0.92 39.00
C CYS A 497 18.56 -1.13 40.09
N THR A 498 17.91 -2.29 40.12
CA THR A 498 16.90 -2.63 41.15
C THR A 498 17.52 -3.21 42.42
N ALA A 499 18.59 -4.02 42.30
CA ALA A 499 19.30 -4.62 43.43
C ALA A 499 20.11 -3.60 44.24
N ASP A 500 20.68 -2.59 43.57
CA ASP A 500 21.43 -1.51 44.21
C ASP A 500 20.53 -0.37 44.72
N TRP A 501 19.19 -0.51 44.66
CA TRP A 501 18.30 0.54 45.14
C TRP A 501 18.25 0.57 46.69
N PRO A 502 18.58 1.69 47.36
CA PRO A 502 18.85 1.73 48.81
C PRO A 502 17.65 1.57 49.75
N CYS A 503 16.51 1.03 49.30
CA CYS A 503 15.31 0.90 50.16
C CYS A 503 15.49 -0.11 51.32
N GLY A 504 16.54 -0.93 51.31
CA GLY A 504 16.75 -1.99 52.29
C GLY A 504 17.62 -1.66 53.51
N GLU A 505 18.54 -0.69 53.42
CA GLU A 505 19.52 -0.47 54.50
C GLU A 505 18.98 0.39 55.65
N ASN A 506 18.03 1.30 55.39
CA ASN A 506 17.43 2.12 56.45
C ASN A 506 16.28 1.45 57.22
N ALA A 507 15.80 0.28 56.77
CA ALA A 507 14.76 -0.49 57.48
C ALA A 507 15.32 -1.51 58.48
N ARG A 508 16.62 -1.86 58.42
CA ARG A 508 17.26 -2.82 59.34
C ARG A 508 17.92 -2.19 60.58
N GLY A 509 17.93 -0.86 60.70
CA GLY A 509 18.54 -0.14 61.83
C GLY A 509 17.64 0.06 63.05
N GLY A 510 16.41 -0.45 63.05
CA GLY A 510 15.38 -0.08 64.05
C GLY A 510 14.97 -1.14 65.07
N SER A 511 15.46 -2.37 64.99
CA SER A 511 15.01 -3.44 65.90
C SER A 511 16.11 -4.43 66.26
N ASN A 512 16.92 -4.10 67.28
CA ASN A 512 17.39 -5.05 68.30
C ASN A 512 18.36 -4.40 69.29
N SER A 513 17.84 -3.65 70.26
CA SER A 513 18.57 -3.40 71.50
C SER A 513 17.63 -3.09 72.68
N PHE A 514 16.60 -3.92 72.89
CA PHE A 514 15.95 -3.99 74.21
C PHE A 514 15.32 -5.36 74.48
N ARG A 515 16.13 -6.30 74.98
CA ARG A 515 15.75 -7.31 76.01
C ARG A 515 16.93 -8.23 76.31
N ARG A 516 17.59 -7.97 77.45
CA ARG A 516 17.67 -8.86 78.63
C ARG A 516 18.80 -8.40 79.54
N SER A 517 18.42 -7.63 80.55
CA SER A 517 19.05 -7.66 81.87
C SER A 517 18.74 -9.00 82.55
N SER A 518 19.77 -9.72 83.01
CA SER A 518 19.82 -10.57 84.22
C SER A 518 21.12 -11.42 84.20
N PRO A 519 21.62 -11.94 85.33
CA PRO A 519 22.67 -11.33 86.15
C PRO A 519 23.95 -12.20 86.21
N ASP A 520 24.98 -11.66 86.86
CA ASP A 520 26.11 -12.30 87.56
C ASP A 520 26.49 -13.76 87.25
N CYS A 521 27.76 -13.94 86.88
CA CYS A 521 28.61 -14.98 87.47
C CYS A 521 30.09 -14.57 87.36
N SER A 522 30.79 -14.69 88.50
CA SER A 522 32.19 -14.38 88.85
C SER A 522 32.65 -12.92 88.88
#